data_AF-A0A918NZV8-F1
#
_entry.id   AF-A0A918NZV8-F1
#
_cell.length_a   1.000
_cell.length_b   1.000
_cell.length_c   1.000
_cell.angle_alpha   90.00
_cell.angle_beta   90.00
_cell.angle_gamma   90.00
#
_symmetry.space_group_name_H-M   'P 1'
#
loop_
_entity.id
_entity.type
_entity.pdbx_description
1 polymer ?
#
loop_
_entity_poly.entity_id
_entity_poly.type
_entity_poly.pdbx_seq_one_letter_code
_entity_poly.pdbx_strand_id
1 'polypeptide(L)'
;MHDTNPVKRVQAHSQGFRTSTSTAEALRKAELVLCATGNLALRQGDFAALHNGAYLASVTSSEDEFELGSLHGLYQRTPVGEHLTRYEITGHYFYVLADGGAVNFVHGVAVGTYIHLVQAEILAATAALSQGRFRPGLHDMPAPDRQAIARIWFDYFDR
;
A
#
# COMPACT_ATOMS: atom_id res chain seq x y z
N MET A 1 3.16 4.43 13.70
CA MET A 1 2.00 3.88 12.94
C MET A 1 0.76 4.71 13.25
N HIS A 2 -0.08 4.94 12.24
CA HIS A 2 -1.40 5.54 12.41
C HIS A 2 -2.41 4.68 11.66
N ASP A 3 -3.60 4.54 12.22
CA ASP A 3 -4.74 3.88 11.59
C ASP A 3 -6.01 4.48 12.18
N THR A 4 -7.07 4.64 11.39
CA THR A 4 -8.35 5.17 11.88
C THR A 4 -9.06 4.16 12.77
N ASN A 5 -8.84 2.86 12.55
CA ASN A 5 -9.38 1.78 13.36
C ASN A 5 -8.58 1.62 14.68
N PRO A 6 -9.21 1.85 15.84
CA PRO A 6 -8.53 1.70 17.13
C PRO A 6 -8.03 0.27 17.41
N VAL A 7 -8.70 -0.76 16.87
CA VAL A 7 -8.26 -2.17 17.02
C VAL A 7 -6.91 -2.38 16.35
N LYS A 8 -6.74 -1.87 15.11
CA LYS A 8 -5.47 -1.94 14.39
C LYS A 8 -4.37 -1.16 15.09
N ARG A 9 -4.68 0.00 15.69
CA ARG A 9 -3.72 0.74 16.52
C ARG A 9 -3.28 -0.04 17.75
N VAL A 10 -4.20 -0.67 18.49
CA VAL A 10 -3.85 -1.49 19.66
C VAL A 10 -3.01 -2.70 19.25
N GLN A 11 -3.33 -3.34 18.12
CA GLN A 11 -2.52 -4.44 17.59
C GLN A 11 -1.11 -3.98 17.21
N ALA A 12 -0.96 -2.81 16.59
CA ALA A 12 0.36 -2.24 16.32
C ALA A 12 1.13 -1.96 17.61
N HIS A 13 0.44 -1.43 18.62
CA HIS A 13 1.03 -1.13 19.92
C HIS A 13 1.49 -2.41 20.63
N SER A 14 0.72 -3.50 20.58
CA SER A 14 1.11 -4.79 21.16
C SER A 14 2.30 -5.44 20.47
N GLN A 15 2.53 -5.10 19.20
CA GLN A 15 3.72 -5.48 18.43
C GLN A 15 4.94 -4.56 18.67
N GLY A 16 4.83 -3.59 19.58
CA GLY A 16 5.92 -2.68 19.94
C GLY A 16 6.02 -1.40 19.08
N PHE A 17 5.08 -1.17 18.16
CA PHE A 17 5.06 0.06 17.38
C PHE A 17 4.53 1.24 18.19
N ARG A 18 5.17 2.40 18.04
CA ARG A 18 4.60 3.67 18.53
C ARG A 18 3.41 4.05 17.66
N THR A 19 2.29 4.35 18.29
CA THR A 19 1.06 4.76 17.62
C THR A 19 0.79 6.25 17.82
N SER A 20 0.41 6.94 16.75
CA SER A 20 0.02 8.36 16.81
C SER A 20 -1.49 8.50 16.93
N THR A 21 -1.93 9.53 17.65
CA THR A 21 -3.35 9.82 17.87
C THR A 21 -4.03 10.45 16.66
N SER A 22 -3.24 11.10 15.79
CA SER A 22 -3.71 11.72 14.54
C SER A 22 -2.69 11.56 13.41
N THR A 23 -3.16 11.67 12.16
CA THR A 23 -2.31 11.70 10.96
C THR A 23 -1.28 12.81 11.04
N ALA A 24 -1.70 14.04 11.36
CA ALA A 24 -0.80 15.19 11.45
C ALA A 24 0.32 15.00 12.48
N GLU A 25 0.04 14.34 13.61
CA GLU A 25 1.08 14.00 14.59
C GLU A 25 2.09 12.98 14.04
N ALA A 26 1.61 11.99 13.29
CA ALA A 26 2.47 11.01 12.63
C ALA A 26 3.37 11.67 11.57
N LEU A 27 2.82 12.56 10.73
CA LEU A 27 3.53 13.18 9.62
C LEU A 27 4.64 14.13 10.07
N ARG A 28 4.41 14.93 11.12
CA ARG A 28 5.38 15.95 11.59
C ARG A 28 6.75 15.39 12.01
N LYS A 29 6.79 14.11 12.40
CA LYS A 29 8.00 13.43 12.89
C LYS A 29 8.56 12.42 11.88
N ALA A 30 7.87 12.22 10.75
CA ALA A 30 8.19 11.17 9.81
C ALA A 30 9.05 11.72 8.66
N GLU A 31 10.26 11.20 8.55
CA GLU A 31 11.13 11.42 7.38
C GLU A 31 10.76 10.49 6.22
N LEU A 32 10.14 9.35 6.52
CA LEU A 32 9.59 8.40 5.56
C LEU A 32 8.15 8.07 5.95
N VAL A 33 7.23 8.23 5.01
CA VAL A 33 5.81 7.94 5.14
C VAL A 33 5.44 6.87 4.12
N LEU A 34 4.99 5.73 4.62
CA LEU A 34 4.47 4.62 3.81
C LEU A 34 2.97 4.50 4.08
N CYS A 35 2.16 4.63 3.03
CA CYS A 35 0.72 4.44 3.10
C CYS A 35 0.33 3.07 2.52
N ALA A 36 -0.48 2.35 3.29
CA ALA A 36 -0.85 0.95 3.07
C ALA A 36 -2.34 0.70 3.36
N THR A 37 -3.19 1.70 3.13
CA THR A 37 -4.59 1.72 3.54
C THR A 37 -5.54 1.16 2.47
N GLY A 38 -5.13 1.21 1.21
CA GLY A 38 -5.94 0.84 0.04
C GLY A 38 -7.13 1.79 -0.18
N ASN A 39 -7.05 2.99 0.38
CA ASN A 39 -8.01 4.08 0.30
C ASN A 39 -7.26 5.42 0.33
N LEU A 40 -7.98 6.54 0.20
CA LEU A 40 -7.40 7.88 0.39
C LEU A 40 -6.81 8.04 1.81
N ALA A 41 -5.49 8.10 1.90
CA ALA A 41 -4.75 8.23 3.15
C ALA A 41 -4.41 9.69 3.50
N LEU A 42 -3.98 10.48 2.51
CA LEU A 42 -3.56 11.88 2.71
C LEU A 42 -4.37 12.84 1.83
N ARG A 43 -4.95 13.86 2.48
CA ARG A 43 -5.69 14.95 1.85
C ARG A 43 -4.83 16.19 1.71
N GLN A 44 -5.28 17.18 0.94
CA GLN A 44 -4.58 18.45 0.71
C GLN A 44 -3.96 19.06 1.99
N GLY A 45 -4.71 19.09 3.10
CA GLY A 45 -4.26 19.68 4.37
C GLY A 45 -3.15 18.90 5.08
N ASP A 46 -3.02 17.61 4.81
CA ASP A 46 -2.04 16.74 5.46
C ASP A 46 -0.62 16.98 4.94
N PHE A 47 -0.47 17.36 3.67
CA PHE A 47 0.84 17.59 3.05
C PHE A 47 1.64 18.72 3.74
N ALA A 48 0.96 19.75 4.25
CA ALA A 48 1.60 20.83 5.00
C ALA A 48 2.15 20.37 6.37
N ALA A 49 1.69 19.23 6.90
CA ALA A 49 2.17 18.64 8.15
C ALA A 49 3.37 17.71 7.96
N LEU A 50 3.75 17.39 6.71
CA LEU A 50 4.94 16.60 6.42
C LEU A 50 6.20 17.29 6.93
N HIS A 51 7.10 16.51 7.52
CA HIS A 51 8.45 16.97 7.81
C HIS A 51 9.14 17.47 6.52
N ASN A 52 9.93 18.53 6.62
CA ASN A 52 10.62 19.09 5.46
C ASN A 52 11.63 18.08 4.91
N GLY A 53 11.56 17.78 3.62
CA GLY A 53 12.35 16.74 2.97
C GLY A 53 11.87 15.31 3.20
N ALA A 54 10.67 15.11 3.76
CA ALA A 54 10.11 13.77 3.92
C ALA A 54 9.88 13.07 2.57
N TYR A 55 9.99 11.75 2.59
CA TYR A 55 9.66 10.86 1.47
C TYR A 55 8.29 10.23 1.68
N LEU A 56 7.46 10.26 0.65
CA LEU A 56 6.11 9.72 0.65
C LEU A 56 5.98 8.64 -0.42
N ALA A 57 5.50 7.46 -0.04
CA ALA A 57 5.24 6.36 -0.96
C ALA A 57 3.96 5.59 -0.60
N SER A 58 3.24 5.13 -1.62
CA SER A 58 2.18 4.13 -1.47
C SER A 58 2.75 2.74 -1.73
N VAL A 59 2.24 1.74 -1.00
CA VAL A 59 2.51 0.31 -1.26
C VAL A 59 1.22 -0.44 -1.64
N THR A 60 0.16 0.28 -2.01
CA THR A 60 -1.13 -0.31 -2.37
C THR A 60 -1.35 -0.23 -3.86
N SER A 61 -2.19 -1.11 -4.41
CA SER A 61 -2.52 -1.10 -5.84
C SER A 61 -3.42 0.06 -6.26
N SER A 62 -3.83 0.92 -5.31
CA SER A 62 -4.70 2.06 -5.57
C SER A 62 -3.88 3.29 -5.90
N GLU A 63 -4.19 3.97 -7.00
CA GLU A 63 -3.52 5.21 -7.42
C GLU A 63 -4.04 6.46 -6.69
N ASP A 64 -5.09 6.31 -5.87
CA ASP A 64 -5.82 7.41 -5.21
C ASP A 64 -5.53 7.53 -3.71
N GLU A 65 -4.47 6.90 -3.22
CA GLU A 65 -4.10 6.96 -1.80
C GLU A 65 -3.64 8.38 -1.37
N PHE A 66 -3.24 9.22 -2.33
CA PHE A 66 -2.82 10.60 -2.13
C PHE A 66 -3.62 11.56 -3.00
N GLU A 67 -4.15 12.63 -2.39
CA GLU A 67 -4.84 13.70 -3.11
C GLU A 67 -3.88 14.65 -3.84
N LEU A 68 -2.91 14.13 -4.62
CA LEU A 68 -1.85 14.93 -5.25
C LEU A 68 -2.37 15.97 -6.24
N GLY A 69 -3.53 15.71 -6.87
CA GLY A 69 -4.18 16.66 -7.77
C GLY A 69 -4.53 17.98 -7.10
N SER A 70 -4.86 17.97 -5.80
CA SER A 70 -5.15 19.18 -5.02
C SER A 70 -3.93 20.09 -4.81
N LEU A 71 -2.72 19.59 -5.05
CA LEU A 71 -1.48 20.34 -4.90
C LEU A 71 -1.10 21.13 -6.16
N HIS A 72 -1.82 20.92 -7.26
CA HIS A 72 -1.55 21.63 -8.51
C HIS A 72 -1.71 23.14 -8.32
N GLY A 73 -0.68 23.90 -8.67
CA GLY A 73 -0.63 25.35 -8.47
C GLY A 73 -0.27 25.80 -7.05
N LEU A 74 -0.25 24.89 -6.05
CA LEU A 74 0.24 25.17 -4.70
C LEU A 74 1.71 24.82 -4.54
N TYR A 75 2.10 23.63 -5.01
CA TYR A 75 3.48 23.16 -4.99
C TYR A 75 4.04 23.12 -6.41
N GLN A 76 5.27 23.60 -6.57
CA GLN A 76 6.08 23.34 -7.75
C GLN A 76 6.51 21.88 -7.76
N ARG A 77 6.24 21.19 -8.87
CA ARG A 77 6.55 19.78 -9.07
C ARG A 77 7.78 19.65 -9.96
N THR A 78 8.86 19.06 -9.43
CA THR A 78 10.13 18.89 -10.13
C THR A 78 10.57 17.43 -10.08
N PRO A 79 10.59 16.71 -11.22
CA PRO A 79 11.20 15.39 -11.30
C PRO A 79 12.69 15.49 -10.93
N VAL A 80 13.13 14.68 -9.98
CA VAL A 80 14.53 14.63 -9.51
C VAL A 80 15.17 13.25 -9.71
N GLY A 81 14.41 12.29 -10.24
CA GLY A 81 14.85 10.96 -10.63
C GLY A 81 13.73 10.22 -11.37
N GLU A 82 14.00 9.00 -11.85
CA GLU A 82 13.07 8.22 -12.68
C GLU A 82 11.70 7.99 -12.03
N HIS A 83 11.69 7.80 -10.70
CA HIS A 83 10.47 7.56 -9.92
C HIS A 83 10.40 8.45 -8.69
N LEU A 84 11.04 9.63 -8.75
CA LEU A 84 11.12 10.54 -7.62
C LEU A 84 10.79 11.96 -8.06
N THR A 85 9.72 12.50 -7.48
CA THR A 85 9.26 13.84 -7.77
C THR A 85 9.27 14.69 -6.51
N ARG A 86 9.96 15.83 -6.56
CA ARG A 86 9.96 16.82 -5.49
C ARG A 86 8.75 17.75 -5.64
N TYR A 87 8.05 17.97 -4.54
CA TYR A 87 7.02 19.00 -4.39
C TYR A 87 7.58 20.09 -3.48
N GLU A 88 7.61 21.33 -3.96
CA GLU A 88 8.19 22.46 -3.22
C GLU A 88 7.31 23.71 -3.25
N ILE A 89 7.22 24.39 -2.11
CA ILE A 89 6.71 25.76 -1.96
C ILE A 89 7.70 26.52 -1.06
N THR A 90 7.56 27.84 -0.95
CA THR A 90 8.39 28.66 -0.08
C THR A 90 8.44 28.11 1.35
N GLY A 91 9.62 27.61 1.75
CA GLY A 91 9.89 27.13 3.12
C GLY A 91 9.45 25.69 3.40
N HIS A 92 8.88 24.97 2.44
CA HIS A 92 8.46 23.58 2.63
C HIS A 92 8.60 22.75 1.36
N TYR A 93 9.15 21.54 1.48
CA TYR A 93 9.25 20.58 0.40
C TYR A 93 9.18 19.14 0.91
N PHE A 94 8.83 18.23 0.02
CA PHE A 94 8.84 16.78 0.25
C PHE A 94 9.00 16.06 -1.08
N TYR A 95 9.18 14.74 -1.03
CA TYR A 95 9.35 13.89 -2.19
C TYR A 95 8.24 12.85 -2.26
N VAL A 96 7.74 12.62 -3.47
CA VAL A 96 6.76 11.58 -3.77
C VAL A 96 7.43 10.55 -4.67
N LEU A 97 7.36 9.29 -4.27
CA LEU A 97 7.84 8.17 -5.06
C LEU A 97 6.74 7.68 -6.02
N ALA A 98 7.16 7.23 -7.20
CA ALA A 98 6.30 6.62 -8.23
C ALA A 98 5.06 7.46 -8.56
N ASP A 99 5.15 8.79 -8.41
CA ASP A 99 4.03 9.72 -8.60
C ASP A 99 2.76 9.37 -7.79
N GLY A 100 2.95 8.74 -6.63
CA GLY A 100 1.89 8.29 -5.75
C GLY A 100 1.40 6.86 -6.00
N GLY A 101 1.87 6.23 -7.08
CA GLY A 101 1.63 4.83 -7.37
C GLY A 101 2.37 3.87 -6.43
N ALA A 102 2.06 2.59 -6.63
CA ALA A 102 2.58 1.49 -5.83
C ALA A 102 4.11 1.30 -6.01
N VAL A 103 4.90 1.75 -5.03
CA VAL A 103 6.37 1.74 -5.13
C VAL A 103 6.95 0.33 -5.25
N ASN A 104 6.25 -0.67 -4.72
CA ASN A 104 6.63 -2.08 -4.75
C ASN A 104 6.52 -2.75 -6.14
N PHE A 105 6.08 -2.01 -7.17
CA PHE A 105 6.06 -2.48 -8.56
C PHE A 105 7.10 -1.79 -9.46
N VAL A 106 7.77 -0.75 -8.97
CA VAL A 106 8.71 0.08 -9.76
C VAL A 106 9.90 -0.74 -10.29
N HIS A 107 10.45 -1.66 -9.48
CA HIS A 107 11.62 -2.46 -9.85
C HIS A 107 11.31 -3.97 -9.99
N GLY A 108 10.08 -4.29 -10.39
CA GLY A 108 9.57 -5.67 -10.40
C GLY A 108 8.85 -6.01 -9.09
N VAL A 109 7.80 -6.81 -9.21
CA VAL A 109 6.85 -7.13 -8.13
C VAL A 109 7.60 -7.73 -6.93
N ALA A 110 7.72 -6.96 -5.84
CA ALA A 110 8.45 -7.35 -4.63
C ALA A 110 7.68 -8.36 -3.75
N VAL A 111 7.10 -9.40 -4.34
CA VAL A 111 6.37 -10.47 -3.64
C VAL A 111 7.11 -11.82 -3.74
N GLY A 112 8.13 -11.90 -4.59
CA GLY A 112 8.93 -13.12 -4.77
C GLY A 112 8.08 -14.31 -5.20
N THR A 113 8.45 -15.52 -4.79
CA THR A 113 7.74 -16.76 -5.14
C THR A 113 6.35 -16.86 -4.53
N TYR A 114 6.02 -16.05 -3.51
CA TYR A 114 4.68 -16.02 -2.91
C TYR A 114 3.60 -15.51 -3.87
N ILE A 115 3.96 -14.80 -4.94
CA ILE A 115 3.00 -14.39 -5.98
C ILE A 115 2.30 -15.60 -6.62
N HIS A 116 2.96 -16.76 -6.65
CA HIS A 116 2.41 -17.98 -7.22
C HIS A 116 1.25 -18.54 -6.39
N LEU A 117 1.16 -18.25 -5.09
CA LEU A 117 -0.01 -18.62 -4.27
C LEU A 117 -1.26 -17.89 -4.77
N VAL A 118 -1.15 -16.58 -5.03
CA VAL A 118 -2.25 -15.76 -5.56
C VAL A 118 -2.64 -16.25 -6.96
N GLN A 119 -1.66 -16.49 -7.83
CA GLN A 119 -1.92 -16.98 -9.20
C GLN A 119 -2.59 -18.36 -9.19
N ALA A 120 -2.15 -19.28 -8.32
CA ALA A 120 -2.74 -20.60 -8.18
C ALA A 120 -4.19 -20.54 -7.65
N GLU A 121 -4.49 -19.61 -6.73
CA GLU A 121 -5.86 -19.42 -6.23
C GLU A 121 -6.78 -18.83 -7.30
N ILE A 122 -6.29 -17.90 -8.14
CA ILE A 122 -7.02 -17.40 -9.32
C ILE A 122 -7.35 -18.55 -10.30
N LEU A 123 -6.40 -19.44 -10.56
CA LEU A 123 -6.60 -20.61 -11.42
C LEU A 123 -7.64 -21.57 -10.82
N ALA A 124 -7.54 -21.86 -9.52
CA ALA A 124 -8.50 -22.71 -8.82
C ALA A 124 -9.91 -22.11 -8.81
N ALA A 125 -10.03 -20.80 -8.59
CA ALA A 125 -11.30 -20.09 -8.65
C ALA A 125 -11.90 -20.12 -10.05
N THR A 126 -11.09 -19.92 -11.10
CA THR A 126 -11.53 -19.98 -12.49
C THR A 126 -12.04 -21.37 -12.87
N ALA A 127 -11.34 -22.43 -12.44
CA ALA A 127 -11.79 -23.81 -12.61
C ALA A 127 -13.10 -24.09 -11.84
N ALA A 128 -13.26 -23.52 -10.65
CA ALA A 128 -14.48 -23.71 -9.88
C ALA A 128 -15.68 -22.98 -10.48
N LEU A 129 -15.47 -21.78 -11.03
CA LEU A 129 -16.48 -21.02 -11.75
C LEU A 129 -16.92 -21.75 -13.03
N SER A 130 -15.99 -22.31 -13.81
CA SER A 130 -16.33 -23.05 -15.03
C SER A 130 -17.12 -24.33 -14.76
N GLN A 131 -16.97 -24.91 -13.57
CA GLN A 131 -17.73 -26.08 -13.10
C GLN A 131 -19.06 -25.73 -12.43
N GLY A 132 -19.42 -24.44 -12.31
CA GLY A 132 -20.65 -24.00 -11.65
C GLY A 132 -20.70 -24.31 -10.16
N ARG A 133 -19.54 -24.40 -9.48
CA ARG A 133 -19.45 -24.73 -8.05
C ARG A 133 -20.06 -23.67 -7.12
N PHE A 134 -20.30 -22.46 -7.62
CA PHE A 134 -20.82 -21.34 -6.84
C PHE A 134 -22.11 -20.78 -7.44
N ARG A 135 -23.01 -20.35 -6.55
CA ARG A 135 -24.16 -19.53 -6.93
C ARG A 135 -23.71 -18.09 -7.18
N PRO A 136 -24.49 -17.25 -7.89
CA PRO A 136 -24.20 -15.82 -7.99
C PRO A 136 -23.99 -15.18 -6.62
N GLY A 137 -22.87 -14.47 -6.44
CA GLY A 137 -22.49 -13.83 -5.18
C GLY A 137 -20.98 -13.72 -5.00
N LEU A 138 -20.57 -13.14 -3.87
CA LEU A 138 -19.17 -13.11 -3.42
C LEU A 138 -18.91 -14.38 -2.61
N HIS A 139 -17.89 -15.14 -3.00
CA HIS A 139 -17.50 -16.40 -2.34
C HIS A 139 -16.00 -16.42 -2.12
N ASP A 140 -15.58 -16.98 -1.00
CA ASP A 140 -14.19 -17.34 -0.76
C ASP A 140 -13.91 -18.75 -1.29
N MET A 141 -12.66 -19.00 -1.69
CA MET A 141 -12.25 -20.36 -2.03
C MET A 141 -12.29 -21.27 -0.79
N PRO A 142 -12.84 -22.51 -0.92
CA PRO A 142 -12.87 -23.47 0.16
C PRO A 142 -11.48 -23.73 0.74
N ALA A 143 -11.42 -23.93 2.07
CA ALA A 143 -10.17 -24.22 2.76
C ALA A 143 -9.38 -25.42 2.16
N PRO A 144 -10.01 -26.52 1.72
CA PRO A 144 -9.28 -27.63 1.09
C PRO A 144 -8.52 -27.23 -0.19
N ASP A 145 -9.11 -26.38 -1.04
CA ASP A 145 -8.44 -25.89 -2.26
C ASP A 145 -7.22 -25.02 -1.89
N ARG A 146 -7.39 -24.10 -0.93
CA ARG A 146 -6.29 -23.26 -0.43
C ARG A 146 -5.16 -24.06 0.23
N GLN A 147 -5.49 -25.11 0.98
CA GLN A 147 -4.50 -26.03 1.57
C GLN A 147 -3.73 -26.82 0.51
N ALA A 148 -4.41 -27.25 -0.56
CA ALA A 148 -3.74 -27.93 -1.68
C ALA A 148 -2.75 -27.00 -2.38
N ILE A 149 -3.14 -25.75 -2.65
CA ILE A 149 -2.26 -24.71 -3.23
C ILE A 149 -1.03 -24.49 -2.34
N ALA A 150 -1.22 -24.30 -1.03
CA ALA A 150 -0.12 -24.09 -0.10
C ALA A 150 0.85 -25.28 -0.07
N ARG A 151 0.35 -26.52 -0.12
CA ARG A 151 1.20 -27.72 -0.16
C ARG A 151 2.04 -27.78 -1.44
N ILE A 152 1.44 -27.53 -2.60
CA ILE A 152 2.16 -27.48 -3.89
C ILE A 152 3.26 -26.42 -3.86
N TRP A 153 2.99 -25.27 -3.24
CA TRP A 153 3.99 -24.22 -3.11
C TRP A 153 5.18 -24.66 -2.24
N PHE A 154 4.92 -25.24 -1.07
CA PHE A 154 5.98 -25.80 -0.21
C PHE A 154 6.81 -26.85 -0.95
N ASP A 155 6.15 -27.76 -1.66
CA ASP A 155 6.81 -28.84 -2.40
C ASP A 155 7.76 -28.32 -3.50
N TYR A 156 7.51 -27.13 -4.05
CA TYR A 156 8.28 -26.57 -5.16
C TYR A 156 9.30 -25.50 -4.74
N PHE A 157 8.98 -24.67 -3.75
CA PHE A 157 9.77 -23.49 -3.39
C PHE A 157 10.47 -23.57 -2.03
N ASP A 158 10.05 -24.46 -1.13
CA ASP A 158 10.60 -24.61 0.23
C ASP A 158 11.41 -25.91 0.38
N ARG A 159 12.28 -26.18 -0.61
CA ARG A 159 13.22 -27.30 -0.62
C ARG A 159 14.67 -26.83 -0.53
#